data_AF-A0AAJ5KBJ7-F1
#
_entry.id   AF-A0AAJ5KBJ7-F1
#
_cell.length_a   1.000
_cell.length_b   1.000
_cell.length_c   1.000
_cell.angle_alpha   90.00
_cell.angle_beta   90.00
_cell.angle_gamma   90.00
#
_symmetry.space_group_name_H-M   'P 1'
#
loop_
_entity.id
_entity.type
_entity.pdbx_description
1 polymer ?
#
loop_
_entity_poly.entity_id
_entity_poly.type
_entity_poly.pdbx_seq_one_letter_code
_entity_poly.pdbx_strand_id
1 'polypeptide(L)'
;MIMKLNNYQSKNELYIADRVFDTLSIDLCLTNTEFDDHLNYLLQEIRVDALKHEKEVLIKLQEQLKQLESLGVDKQYSADHASWSVFYAFKEIIDQINEKKPNGYKTVYRGQPGNWELRPTLFRSGEQGYSDEFRRNYEHIYKSIAQRFPESVSYYAIESDLDKRAENLAELQHYGLGTPLVDVSANPFISLLFMVDGYSGGGNEPQLDIFFVRENGGNSLYQEVTKQAQNKRISVQKGAFLNFDKLNLDGLSGEKKIPRVCLRLKFVDNTFDKDSVEDLPDMSNANEGNREEKKGNTLVLAVNDIKEKLNSYYYRSEDLYPDFYMYLSVLKNKYADVGEIKTSKWYQLSND
;
A
#
# COMPACT_ATOMS: atom_id res chain seq x y z
N MET A 1 -3.37 27.31 21.75
CA MET A 1 -4.74 27.53 21.23
C MET A 1 -4.83 26.78 19.91
N ILE A 2 -5.42 25.58 19.89
CA ILE A 2 -5.50 24.73 18.70
C ILE A 2 -6.54 25.35 17.77
N MET A 3 -6.12 25.92 16.64
CA MET A 3 -7.05 26.31 15.57
C MET A 3 -7.75 25.02 15.09
N LYS A 4 -9.06 24.94 15.31
CA LYS A 4 -9.86 23.78 14.94
C LYS A 4 -10.02 23.74 13.42
N LEU A 5 -9.69 22.60 12.82
CA LEU A 5 -10.08 22.30 11.45
C LEU A 5 -11.57 21.95 11.50
N ASN A 6 -12.41 22.91 11.12
CA ASN A 6 -13.85 22.87 11.39
C ASN A 6 -14.61 21.87 10.50
N ASN A 7 -13.98 21.30 9.48
CA ASN A 7 -14.53 20.23 8.64
C ASN A 7 -13.40 19.50 7.87
N TYR A 8 -13.77 18.47 7.12
CA TYR A 8 -12.81 17.69 6.32
C TYR A 8 -12.30 18.40 5.07
N GLN A 9 -13.01 19.43 4.58
CA GLN A 9 -12.50 20.22 3.46
C GLN A 9 -11.26 21.01 3.88
N SER A 10 -11.30 21.67 5.04
CA SER A 10 -10.13 22.37 5.57
C SER A 10 -8.97 21.43 5.89
N LYS A 11 -9.26 20.20 6.37
CA LYS A 11 -8.23 19.17 6.56
C LYS A 11 -7.59 18.76 5.23
N ASN A 12 -8.40 18.57 4.19
CA ASN A 12 -7.94 18.20 2.85
C ASN A 12 -7.06 19.29 2.22
N GLU A 13 -7.47 20.56 2.31
CA GLU A 13 -6.72 21.71 1.74
C GLU A 13 -5.33 21.89 2.36
N LEU A 14 -5.18 21.54 3.64
CA LEU A 14 -3.89 21.67 4.33
C LEU A 14 -3.05 20.39 4.29
N TYR A 15 -3.65 19.28 3.87
CA TYR A 15 -2.98 17.99 3.81
C TYR A 15 -1.93 17.97 2.70
N ILE A 16 -0.71 17.65 3.09
CA ILE A 16 0.41 17.35 2.19
C ILE A 16 1.13 16.16 2.81
N ALA A 17 1.35 15.07 2.06
CA ALA A 17 1.96 13.85 2.60
C ALA A 17 3.30 14.13 3.31
N ASP A 18 4.16 14.95 2.71
CA ASP A 18 5.49 15.31 3.26
C ASP A 18 5.44 16.08 4.58
N ARG A 19 4.29 16.66 4.94
CA ARG A 19 4.09 17.28 6.27
C ARG A 19 3.74 16.26 7.34
N VAL A 20 3.19 15.11 6.93
CA VAL A 20 2.69 14.06 7.82
C VAL A 20 3.67 12.89 7.92
N PHE A 21 4.45 12.63 6.87
CA PHE A 21 5.38 11.51 6.80
C PHE A 21 6.80 12.01 6.54
N ASP A 22 7.77 11.47 7.28
CA ASP A 22 9.17 11.49 6.88
C ASP A 22 9.40 10.16 6.14
N THR A 23 9.72 10.21 4.86
CA THR A 23 9.68 9.04 3.98
C THR A 23 11.08 8.70 3.45
N LEU A 24 11.58 7.52 3.81
CA LEU A 24 12.72 6.87 3.17
C LEU A 24 12.22 5.93 2.08
N SER A 25 12.66 6.13 0.84
CA SER A 25 12.28 5.31 -0.31
C SER A 25 13.35 4.28 -0.64
N ILE A 26 12.91 3.06 -0.97
CA ILE A 26 13.78 1.99 -1.47
C ILE A 26 13.16 1.48 -2.77
N ASP A 27 13.91 1.60 -3.86
CA ASP A 27 13.48 1.19 -5.19
C ASP A 27 14.06 -0.18 -5.53
N LEU A 28 13.19 -1.13 -5.85
CA LEU A 28 13.55 -2.39 -6.48
C LEU A 28 13.46 -2.16 -7.99
N CYS A 29 14.61 -2.04 -8.64
CA CYS A 29 14.74 -1.66 -10.05
C CYS A 29 14.64 -2.90 -10.94
N LEU A 30 13.58 -2.96 -11.73
CA LEU A 30 13.23 -4.07 -12.60
C LEU A 30 13.45 -3.72 -14.07
N THR A 31 14.01 -4.65 -14.82
CA THR A 31 14.02 -4.63 -16.28
C THR A 31 13.33 -5.87 -16.84
N ASN A 32 13.03 -5.88 -18.13
CA ASN A 32 12.66 -7.09 -18.84
C ASN A 32 13.87 -7.80 -19.47
N THR A 33 13.71 -9.11 -19.64
CA THR A 33 14.53 -9.98 -20.48
C THR A 33 13.61 -10.96 -21.20
N GLU A 34 14.08 -11.61 -22.26
CA GLU A 34 13.38 -12.70 -22.93
C GLU A 34 14.19 -13.99 -22.70
N PHE A 35 13.52 -15.10 -22.42
CA PHE A 35 14.14 -16.43 -22.25
C PHE A 35 13.19 -17.46 -22.87
N ASP A 36 13.67 -18.30 -23.79
CA ASP A 36 12.85 -19.26 -24.56
C ASP A 36 11.58 -18.62 -25.16
N ASP A 37 11.70 -17.46 -25.81
CA ASP A 37 10.59 -16.66 -26.35
C ASP A 37 9.55 -16.20 -25.30
N HIS A 38 9.86 -16.32 -24.01
CA HIS A 38 9.02 -15.86 -22.90
C HIS A 38 9.60 -14.62 -22.23
N LEU A 39 8.77 -13.58 -22.11
CA LEU A 39 9.11 -12.37 -21.38
C LEU A 39 9.24 -12.66 -19.88
N ASN A 40 10.36 -12.26 -19.31
CA ASN A 40 10.69 -12.37 -17.89
C ASN A 40 11.12 -11.02 -17.32
N TYR A 41 11.07 -10.87 -16.00
CA TYR A 41 11.63 -9.72 -15.31
C TYR A 41 12.98 -10.07 -14.68
N LEU A 42 13.86 -9.08 -14.56
CA LEU A 42 15.09 -9.15 -13.78
C LEU A 42 15.13 -8.02 -12.75
N LEU A 43 15.46 -8.36 -11.51
CA LEU A 43 15.81 -7.38 -10.47
C LEU A 43 17.28 -7.00 -10.65
N GLN A 44 17.53 -5.81 -11.21
CA GLN A 44 18.88 -5.35 -11.53
C GLN A 44 19.61 -4.82 -10.30
N GLU A 45 18.91 -4.06 -9.48
CA GLU A 45 19.50 -3.42 -8.31
C GLU A 45 18.42 -2.99 -7.32
N ILE A 46 18.87 -2.72 -6.10
CA ILE A 46 18.09 -2.05 -5.06
C ILE A 46 18.74 -0.69 -4.84
N ARG A 47 17.96 0.40 -4.91
CA ARG A 47 18.43 1.76 -4.64
C ARG A 47 17.78 2.30 -3.38
N VAL A 48 18.56 2.80 -2.45
CA VAL A 48 18.09 3.46 -1.23
C VAL A 48 18.25 4.96 -1.42
N ASP A 49 17.17 5.73 -1.25
CA ASP A 49 17.30 7.17 -1.46
C ASP A 49 18.29 7.81 -0.46
N ALA A 50 18.93 8.88 -0.90
CA ALA A 50 19.92 9.64 -0.12
C ALA A 50 19.33 10.93 0.46
N LEU A 51 18.00 10.99 0.63
CA LEU A 51 17.34 12.17 1.17
C LEU A 51 17.72 12.36 2.64
N LYS A 52 17.78 13.62 3.09
CA LYS A 52 18.00 13.92 4.51
C LYS A 52 16.70 13.71 5.27
N HIS A 53 16.76 12.92 6.33
CA HIS A 53 15.61 12.64 7.20
C HIS A 53 15.64 13.47 8.48
N GLU A 54 14.46 13.79 8.99
CA GLU A 54 14.28 14.52 10.25
C GLU A 54 14.20 13.55 11.43
N LYS A 55 13.70 12.33 11.19
CA LYS A 55 13.51 11.31 12.22
C LYS A 55 14.76 10.46 12.38
N GLU A 56 15.28 10.46 13.60
CA GLU A 56 16.47 9.68 13.99
C GLU A 56 16.37 8.20 13.59
N VAL A 57 15.17 7.61 13.68
CA VAL A 57 14.93 6.23 13.24
C VAL A 57 15.24 6.03 11.75
N LEU A 58 14.88 6.99 10.88
CA LEU A 58 15.15 6.87 9.45
C LEU A 58 16.60 7.20 9.11
N ILE A 59 17.24 8.14 9.82
CA ILE A 59 18.67 8.40 9.66
C ILE A 59 19.47 7.11 9.90
N LYS A 60 19.21 6.44 11.03
CA LYS A 60 19.87 5.17 11.39
C LYS A 60 19.54 4.04 10.41
N LEU A 61 18.26 3.89 10.04
CA LEU A 61 17.85 2.87 9.09
C LEU A 61 18.43 3.10 7.70
N GLN A 62 18.49 4.34 7.20
CA GLN A 62 19.06 4.66 5.90
C GLN A 62 20.53 4.24 5.83
N GLU A 63 21.34 4.58 6.84
CA GLU A 63 22.76 4.17 6.92
C GLU A 63 22.91 2.65 6.85
N GLN A 64 22.06 1.92 7.56
CA GLN A 64 22.11 0.45 7.61
C GLN A 64 21.58 -0.19 6.33
N LEU A 65 20.48 0.31 5.78
CA LEU A 65 19.82 -0.25 4.60
C LEU A 65 20.58 0.08 3.31
N LYS A 66 21.47 1.07 3.29
CA LYS A 66 22.39 1.30 2.17
C LYS A 66 23.23 0.07 1.81
N GLN A 67 23.48 -0.85 2.75
CA GLN A 67 24.16 -2.10 2.43
C GLN A 67 23.38 -2.97 1.42
N LEU A 68 22.06 -2.78 1.30
CA LEU A 68 21.22 -3.48 0.33
C LEU A 68 21.62 -3.19 -1.13
N GLU A 69 22.19 -2.02 -1.40
CA GLU A 69 22.66 -1.64 -2.76
C GLU A 69 23.86 -2.50 -3.20
N SER A 70 24.57 -3.11 -2.25
CA SER A 70 25.69 -4.02 -2.51
C SER A 70 25.28 -5.48 -2.63
N LEU A 71 23.99 -5.79 -2.47
CA LEU A 71 23.49 -7.14 -2.72
C LEU A 71 23.56 -7.42 -4.22
N GLY A 72 24.24 -8.51 -4.60
CA GLY A 72 24.26 -9.00 -5.99
C GLY A 72 22.92 -9.63 -6.37
N VAL A 73 21.85 -8.83 -6.38
CA VAL A 73 20.48 -9.24 -6.70
C VAL A 73 20.30 -9.56 -8.17
N ASP A 74 21.20 -9.04 -9.01
CA ASP A 74 21.32 -9.28 -10.44
C ASP A 74 21.86 -10.67 -10.79
N LYS A 75 22.42 -11.39 -9.82
CA LYS A 75 22.99 -12.72 -10.04
C LYS A 75 21.92 -13.79 -10.05
N GLN A 76 22.17 -14.83 -10.85
CA GLN A 76 21.31 -16.02 -10.90
C GLN A 76 21.14 -16.61 -9.50
N TYR A 77 19.90 -16.68 -9.05
CA TYR A 77 19.55 -17.06 -7.68
C TYR A 77 18.90 -18.44 -7.61
N SER A 78 18.19 -18.85 -8.65
CA SER A 78 17.63 -20.20 -8.79
C SER A 78 17.73 -20.71 -10.22
N ALA A 79 17.42 -21.98 -10.44
CA ALA A 79 17.29 -22.54 -11.79
C ALA A 79 16.24 -21.77 -12.61
N ASP A 80 15.20 -21.26 -11.95
CA ASP A 80 14.05 -20.60 -12.57
C ASP A 80 14.16 -19.06 -12.63
N HIS A 81 15.18 -18.46 -11.99
CA HIS A 81 15.37 -17.00 -12.00
C HIS A 81 16.83 -16.61 -12.19
N ALA A 82 17.07 -15.81 -13.24
CA ALA A 82 18.36 -15.20 -13.56
C ALA A 82 18.74 -14.03 -12.64
N SER A 83 17.81 -13.56 -11.80
CA SER A 83 18.05 -12.60 -10.71
C SER A 83 17.33 -13.06 -9.45
N TRP A 84 17.41 -12.30 -8.36
CA TRP A 84 16.53 -12.49 -7.21
C TRP A 84 15.06 -12.30 -7.59
N SER A 85 14.19 -13.13 -7.01
CA SER A 85 12.75 -12.87 -7.05
C SER A 85 12.40 -11.67 -6.17
N VAL A 86 11.54 -10.81 -6.68
CA VAL A 86 11.06 -9.61 -5.99
C VAL A 86 10.43 -9.95 -4.65
N PHE A 87 9.69 -11.05 -4.54
CA PHE A 87 9.09 -11.46 -3.28
C PHE A 87 10.15 -11.70 -2.20
N TYR A 88 11.24 -12.40 -2.54
CA TYR A 88 12.31 -12.66 -1.57
C TYR A 88 13.12 -11.39 -1.26
N ALA A 89 13.31 -10.49 -2.22
CA ALA A 89 13.89 -9.18 -1.97
C ALA A 89 13.04 -8.36 -0.99
N PHE A 90 11.71 -8.29 -1.18
CA PHE A 90 10.80 -7.68 -0.21
C PHE A 90 10.93 -8.31 1.18
N LYS A 91 10.89 -9.65 1.25
CA LYS A 91 11.00 -10.39 2.50
C LYS A 91 12.30 -10.05 3.24
N GLU A 92 13.43 -10.07 2.54
CA GLU A 92 14.74 -9.73 3.10
C GLU A 92 14.78 -8.31 3.66
N ILE A 93 14.28 -7.32 2.89
CA ILE A 93 14.21 -5.93 3.33
C ILE A 93 13.32 -5.78 4.57
N ILE A 94 12.16 -6.45 4.58
CA ILE A 94 11.22 -6.44 5.72
C ILE A 94 11.88 -7.06 6.97
N ASP A 95 12.58 -8.18 6.81
CA ASP A 95 13.28 -8.85 7.91
C ASP A 95 14.38 -7.94 8.48
N GLN A 96 15.17 -7.29 7.63
CA GLN A 96 16.19 -6.33 8.07
C GLN A 96 15.60 -5.11 8.77
N ILE A 97 14.48 -4.57 8.28
CA ILE A 97 13.79 -3.45 8.93
C ILE A 97 13.28 -3.87 10.32
N ASN A 98 12.70 -5.06 10.44
CA ASN A 98 12.17 -5.55 11.72
C ASN A 98 13.28 -5.83 12.74
N GLU A 99 14.42 -6.35 12.29
CA GLU A 99 15.61 -6.59 13.13
C GLU A 99 16.23 -5.27 13.63
N LYS A 100 16.28 -4.26 12.76
CA LYS A 100 16.98 -2.99 13.03
C LYS A 100 16.08 -1.88 13.59
N LYS A 101 14.77 -2.15 13.68
CA LYS A 101 13.75 -1.28 14.28
C LYS A 101 14.15 -0.87 15.71
N PRO A 102 14.14 0.44 16.05
CA PRO A 102 14.40 0.88 17.41
C PRO A 102 13.38 0.37 18.43
N ASN A 103 13.82 0.17 19.67
CA ASN A 103 12.94 -0.16 20.79
C ASN A 103 11.84 0.90 20.99
N GLY A 104 10.63 0.45 21.37
CA GLY A 104 9.48 1.32 21.58
C GLY A 104 8.74 1.73 20.30
N TYR A 105 9.15 1.23 19.15
CA TYR A 105 8.40 1.31 17.89
C TYR A 105 7.87 -0.06 17.49
N LYS A 106 6.69 -0.09 16.88
CA LYS A 106 6.18 -1.22 16.10
C LYS A 106 6.01 -0.81 14.64
N THR A 107 6.12 -1.79 13.73
CA THR A 107 5.88 -1.58 12.29
C THR A 107 4.46 -1.97 11.92
N VAL A 108 3.81 -1.13 11.11
CA VAL A 108 2.55 -1.47 10.43
C VAL A 108 2.68 -1.18 8.96
N TYR A 109 1.95 -1.93 8.14
CA TYR A 109 2.22 -2.08 6.72
C TYR A 109 1.00 -1.68 5.90
N ARG A 110 1.20 -1.11 4.71
CA ARG A 110 0.14 -0.88 3.72
C ARG A 110 0.63 -1.17 2.31
N GLY A 111 -0.08 -2.03 1.61
CA GLY A 111 0.15 -2.22 0.18
C GLY A 111 -0.64 -1.21 -0.64
N GLN A 112 -0.01 -0.66 -1.66
CA GLN A 112 -0.63 0.18 -2.66
C GLN A 112 -0.35 -0.39 -4.05
N PRO A 113 -1.37 -0.69 -4.85
CA PRO A 113 -1.15 -1.18 -6.21
C PRO A 113 -0.58 -0.13 -7.17
N GLY A 114 -0.43 1.12 -6.76
CA GLY A 114 0.18 2.16 -7.57
C GLY A 114 0.89 3.19 -6.71
N ASN A 115 1.52 4.16 -7.38
CA ASN A 115 2.34 5.20 -6.78
C ASN A 115 1.55 6.44 -6.34
N TRP A 116 0.28 6.26 -6.02
CA TRP A 116 -0.58 7.37 -5.61
C TRP A 116 -0.17 7.94 -4.25
N GLU A 117 -0.48 9.20 -4.04
CA GLU A 117 -0.23 9.82 -2.75
C GLU A 117 -1.05 9.09 -1.65
N LEU A 118 -0.37 8.80 -0.54
CA LEU A 118 -0.98 8.22 0.64
C LEU A 118 -1.94 9.23 1.26
N ARG A 119 -3.24 9.14 0.95
CA ARG A 119 -4.29 9.95 1.58
C ARG A 119 -5.57 9.14 1.78
N PRO A 120 -6.38 9.47 2.80
CA PRO A 120 -7.70 8.86 2.98
C PRO A 120 -8.59 9.05 1.76
N THR A 121 -9.49 8.10 1.52
CA THR A 121 -10.45 8.18 0.41
C THR A 121 -11.31 9.44 0.50
N LEU A 122 -11.66 9.87 1.72
CA LEU A 122 -12.39 11.12 1.96
C LEU A 122 -11.68 12.36 1.39
N PHE A 123 -10.34 12.35 1.29
CA PHE A 123 -9.54 13.49 0.80
C PHE A 123 -9.25 13.42 -0.71
N ARG A 124 -9.65 12.33 -1.38
CA ARG A 124 -9.47 12.20 -2.83
C ARG A 124 -10.50 13.06 -3.57
N SER A 125 -10.09 13.69 -4.67
CA SER A 125 -10.93 14.50 -5.55
C SER A 125 -10.98 13.88 -6.95
N GLY A 126 -11.83 14.40 -7.84
CA GLY A 126 -11.99 13.92 -9.21
C GLY A 126 -13.09 12.87 -9.35
N GLU A 127 -13.16 12.21 -10.51
CA GLU A 127 -14.18 11.21 -10.85
C GLU A 127 -14.29 10.07 -9.83
N GLN A 128 -13.17 9.78 -9.18
CA GLN A 128 -12.98 8.68 -8.24
C GLN A 128 -12.90 9.17 -6.78
N GLY A 129 -13.22 10.44 -6.53
CA GLY A 129 -13.12 11.10 -5.23
C GLY A 129 -14.44 11.75 -4.80
N TYR A 130 -14.33 12.62 -3.80
CA TYR A 130 -15.46 13.35 -3.25
C TYR A 130 -15.40 14.84 -3.61
N SER A 131 -16.56 15.47 -3.68
CA SER A 131 -16.65 16.93 -3.84
C SER A 131 -16.33 17.65 -2.54
N ASP A 132 -15.98 18.93 -2.64
CA ASP A 132 -15.78 19.76 -1.44
C ASP A 132 -17.07 19.89 -0.61
N GLU A 133 -18.24 19.86 -1.27
CA GLU A 133 -19.53 19.85 -0.59
C GLU A 133 -19.71 18.61 0.27
N PHE A 134 -19.36 17.42 -0.24
CA PHE A 134 -19.39 16.19 0.54
C PHE A 134 -18.51 16.31 1.79
N ARG A 135 -17.28 16.83 1.66
CA ARG A 135 -16.36 16.99 2.81
C ARG A 135 -16.84 18.01 3.83
N ARG A 136 -17.45 19.11 3.38
CA ARG A 136 -18.07 20.11 4.27
C ARG A 136 -19.27 19.53 5.03
N ASN A 137 -20.04 18.64 4.40
CA ASN A 137 -21.26 18.06 4.95
C ASN A 137 -21.09 16.66 5.58
N TYR A 138 -19.86 16.14 5.67
CA TYR A 138 -19.61 14.75 6.05
C TYR A 138 -20.26 14.34 7.38
N GLU A 139 -20.15 15.16 8.44
CA GLU A 139 -20.76 14.84 9.74
C GLU A 139 -22.29 14.74 9.66
N HIS A 140 -22.92 15.56 8.83
CA HIS A 140 -24.36 15.49 8.60
C HIS A 140 -24.74 14.21 7.84
N ILE A 141 -23.96 13.86 6.82
CA ILE A 141 -24.15 12.63 6.04
C ILE A 141 -23.99 11.39 6.94
N TYR A 142 -22.90 11.32 7.70
CA TYR A 142 -22.65 10.22 8.64
C TYR A 142 -23.79 10.10 9.65
N LYS A 143 -24.23 11.20 10.27
CA LYS A 143 -25.36 11.20 11.19
C LYS A 143 -26.66 10.73 10.52
N SER A 144 -26.93 11.16 9.30
CA SER A 144 -28.11 10.76 8.54
C SER A 144 -28.11 9.26 8.22
N ILE A 145 -26.96 8.70 7.83
CA ILE A 145 -26.81 7.26 7.58
C ILE A 145 -27.09 6.48 8.86
N ALA A 146 -26.50 6.86 10.00
CA ALA A 146 -26.73 6.19 11.28
C ALA A 146 -28.20 6.26 11.75
N GLN A 147 -28.91 7.35 11.45
CA GLN A 147 -30.34 7.45 11.73
C GLN A 147 -31.20 6.56 10.83
N ARG A 148 -30.78 6.37 9.58
CA ARG A 148 -31.51 5.55 8.60
C ARG A 148 -31.23 4.05 8.77
N PHE A 149 -30.02 3.69 9.21
CA PHE A 149 -29.57 2.31 9.38
C PHE A 149 -28.98 2.08 10.79
N PRO A 150 -29.76 2.28 11.87
CA PRO A 150 -29.26 2.26 13.24
C PRO A 150 -28.74 0.89 13.69
N GLU A 151 -29.24 -0.19 13.10
CA GLU A 151 -28.80 -1.56 13.38
C GLU A 151 -27.44 -1.90 12.74
N SER A 152 -26.98 -1.08 11.78
CA SER A 152 -25.74 -1.32 11.04
C SER A 152 -24.61 -0.38 11.46
N VAL A 153 -24.94 0.88 11.76
CA VAL A 153 -23.93 1.88 12.13
C VAL A 153 -24.51 2.89 13.11
N SER A 154 -23.70 3.29 14.07
CA SER A 154 -23.99 4.32 15.06
C SER A 154 -23.13 5.55 14.81
N TYR A 155 -23.70 6.74 15.02
CA TYR A 155 -22.98 8.00 14.88
C TYR A 155 -22.23 8.35 16.17
N TYR A 156 -20.93 8.59 16.05
CA TYR A 156 -20.06 9.11 17.10
C TYR A 156 -19.38 10.37 16.59
N ALA A 157 -19.47 11.49 17.30
CA ALA A 157 -18.79 12.73 16.92
C ALA A 157 -17.26 12.60 17.08
N ILE A 158 -16.49 13.42 16.36
CA ILE A 158 -15.01 13.40 16.43
C ILE A 158 -14.50 13.53 17.88
N GLU A 159 -15.14 14.39 18.68
CA GLU A 159 -14.72 14.70 20.05
C GLU A 159 -15.30 13.73 21.10
N SER A 160 -16.05 12.70 20.70
CA SER A 160 -16.71 11.80 21.64
C SER A 160 -15.86 10.58 21.99
N ASP A 161 -15.94 9.51 21.19
CA ASP A 161 -15.29 8.23 21.44
C ASP A 161 -14.64 7.83 20.12
N LEU A 162 -13.34 8.10 20.01
CA LEU A 162 -12.59 7.90 18.77
C LEU A 162 -12.49 6.42 18.38
N ASP A 163 -12.53 5.50 19.34
CA ASP A 163 -12.48 4.06 19.09
C ASP A 163 -13.79 3.59 18.46
N LYS A 164 -14.92 3.89 19.10
CA LYS A 164 -16.24 3.57 18.52
C LYS A 164 -16.48 4.30 17.20
N ARG A 165 -16.00 5.55 17.09
CA ARG A 165 -16.07 6.29 15.83
C ARG A 165 -15.28 5.58 14.73
N ALA A 166 -14.03 5.21 14.97
CA ALA A 166 -13.21 4.51 13.99
C ALA A 166 -13.81 3.14 13.61
N GLU A 167 -14.38 2.40 14.57
CA GLU A 167 -15.10 1.14 14.30
C GLU A 167 -16.28 1.36 13.33
N ASN A 168 -17.10 2.38 13.57
CA ASN A 168 -18.27 2.68 12.72
C ASN A 168 -17.87 3.27 11.37
N LEU A 169 -16.81 4.09 11.31
CA LEU A 169 -16.24 4.57 10.05
C LEU A 169 -15.66 3.41 9.24
N ALA A 170 -15.01 2.42 9.86
CA ALA A 170 -14.50 1.24 9.17
C ALA A 170 -15.64 0.43 8.52
N GLU A 171 -16.81 0.35 9.18
CA GLU A 171 -18.01 -0.26 8.61
C GLU A 171 -18.55 0.55 7.41
N LEU A 172 -18.59 1.88 7.50
CA LEU A 172 -18.97 2.72 6.35
C LEU A 172 -18.00 2.57 5.18
N GLN A 173 -16.71 2.49 5.46
CA GLN A 173 -15.68 2.23 4.47
C GLN A 173 -15.90 0.89 3.79
N HIS A 174 -16.30 -0.14 4.55
CA HIS A 174 -16.58 -1.48 4.06
C HIS A 174 -17.64 -1.46 2.96
N TYR A 175 -18.66 -0.62 3.14
CA TYR A 175 -19.72 -0.40 2.16
C TYR A 175 -19.41 0.68 1.11
N GLY A 176 -18.18 1.17 1.04
CA GLY A 176 -17.70 2.05 -0.03
C GLY A 176 -17.85 3.55 0.24
N LEU A 177 -18.27 3.98 1.44
CA LEU A 177 -18.23 5.40 1.80
C LEU A 177 -16.78 5.80 2.11
N GLY A 178 -16.29 6.88 1.50
CA GLY A 178 -14.99 7.44 1.82
C GLY A 178 -14.92 7.91 3.27
N THR A 179 -13.86 7.53 3.95
CA THR A 179 -13.65 7.81 5.38
C THR A 179 -12.29 8.47 5.60
N PRO A 180 -12.06 9.08 6.77
CA PRO A 180 -10.75 9.60 7.17
C PRO A 180 -9.77 8.48 7.58
N LEU A 181 -10.14 7.21 7.42
CA LEU A 181 -9.30 6.07 7.80
C LEU A 181 -8.47 5.61 6.61
N VAL A 182 -7.23 5.22 6.89
CA VAL A 182 -6.36 4.52 5.96
C VAL A 182 -6.00 3.18 6.56
N ASP A 183 -6.39 2.12 5.86
CA ASP A 183 -6.13 0.74 6.27
C ASP A 183 -4.63 0.44 6.36
N VAL A 184 -4.23 -0.17 7.47
CA VAL A 184 -2.89 -0.74 7.68
C VAL A 184 -3.01 -2.12 8.31
N SER A 185 -1.98 -2.94 8.17
CA SER A 185 -1.91 -4.29 8.74
C SER A 185 -0.67 -4.44 9.59
N ALA A 186 -0.74 -5.22 10.67
CA ALA A 186 0.46 -5.66 11.38
C ALA A 186 1.20 -6.80 10.64
N ASN A 187 0.57 -7.42 9.64
CA ASN A 187 1.17 -8.50 8.84
C ASN A 187 1.62 -7.94 7.47
N PRO A 188 2.94 -7.95 7.17
CA PRO A 188 3.46 -7.47 5.91
C PRO A 188 2.93 -8.23 4.69
N PHE A 189 2.67 -9.54 4.81
CA PHE A 189 2.19 -10.37 3.69
C PHE A 189 0.74 -10.09 3.32
N ILE A 190 -0.10 -9.73 4.29
CA ILE A 190 -1.46 -9.22 4.02
C ILE A 190 -1.37 -7.89 3.25
N SER A 191 -0.44 -7.02 3.62
CA SER A 191 -0.23 -5.76 2.91
C SER A 191 0.36 -5.98 1.51
N LEU A 192 1.30 -6.91 1.33
CA LEU A 192 1.76 -7.32 0.00
C LEU A 192 0.60 -7.88 -0.83
N LEU A 193 -0.29 -8.68 -0.24
CA LEU A 193 -1.47 -9.19 -0.93
C LEU A 193 -2.39 -8.03 -1.41
N PHE A 194 -2.62 -7.00 -0.58
CA PHE A 194 -3.34 -5.79 -1.01
C PHE A 194 -2.60 -5.04 -2.13
N MET A 195 -1.27 -4.96 -2.09
CA MET A 195 -0.45 -4.34 -3.13
C MET A 195 -0.65 -5.03 -4.49
N VAL A 196 -0.65 -6.37 -4.51
CA VAL A 196 -0.69 -7.12 -5.78
C VAL A 196 -2.09 -7.43 -6.28
N ASP A 197 -3.04 -7.76 -5.38
CA ASP A 197 -4.42 -8.04 -5.77
C ASP A 197 -5.10 -6.78 -6.33
N GLY A 198 -4.69 -5.62 -5.83
CA GLY A 198 -5.10 -4.32 -6.29
C GLY A 198 -4.51 -3.87 -7.64
N TYR A 199 -3.53 -4.58 -8.19
CA TYR A 199 -2.81 -4.14 -9.38
C TYR A 199 -3.58 -4.45 -10.67
N SER A 200 -3.77 -3.42 -11.50
CA SER A 200 -4.57 -3.44 -12.72
C SER A 200 -3.73 -3.28 -14.00
N GLY A 201 -2.39 -3.28 -13.89
CA GLY A 201 -1.49 -3.02 -15.03
C GLY A 201 -1.35 -1.54 -15.35
N GLY A 202 -0.93 -1.22 -16.59
CA GLY A 202 -0.84 0.17 -17.07
C GLY A 202 0.40 0.96 -16.61
N GLY A 203 1.42 0.28 -16.08
CA GLY A 203 2.69 0.92 -15.73
C GLY A 203 2.68 1.72 -14.41
N ASN A 204 1.62 1.62 -13.61
CA ASN A 204 1.64 2.12 -12.24
C ASN A 204 2.68 1.34 -11.43
N GLU A 205 3.43 2.01 -10.56
CA GLU A 205 4.49 1.38 -9.75
C GLU A 205 3.93 0.97 -8.38
N PRO A 206 3.73 -0.34 -8.11
CA PRO A 206 3.22 -0.79 -6.82
C PRO A 206 4.19 -0.48 -5.68
N GLN A 207 3.64 -0.24 -4.49
CA GLN A 207 4.39 0.17 -3.32
C GLN A 207 3.95 -0.55 -2.05
N LEU A 208 4.90 -0.84 -1.17
CA LEU A 208 4.67 -1.28 0.20
C LEU A 208 5.17 -0.22 1.16
N ASP A 209 4.26 0.35 1.94
CA ASP A 209 4.57 1.30 3.00
C ASP A 209 4.75 0.59 4.34
N ILE A 210 5.78 0.99 5.08
CA ILE A 210 6.11 0.50 6.42
C ILE A 210 6.17 1.71 7.34
N PHE A 211 5.21 1.83 8.25
CA PHE A 211 5.12 2.93 9.21
C PHE A 211 5.67 2.51 10.57
N PHE A 212 6.47 3.39 11.16
CA PHE A 212 6.99 3.21 12.51
C PHE A 212 6.10 3.97 13.49
N VAL A 213 5.30 3.23 14.26
CA VAL A 213 4.38 3.79 15.25
C VAL A 213 4.87 3.45 16.66
N ARG A 214 4.78 4.38 17.59
CA ARG A 214 5.22 4.22 18.98
C ARG A 214 4.33 3.24 19.74
N GLU A 215 4.93 2.36 20.52
CA GLU A 215 4.20 1.35 21.30
C GLU A 215 3.51 1.96 22.53
N ASN A 216 4.04 3.06 23.07
CA ASN A 216 3.52 3.73 24.25
C ASN A 216 2.21 4.51 24.04
N GLY A 217 1.56 4.36 22.88
CA GLY A 217 0.34 5.08 22.54
C GLY A 217 0.54 6.57 22.23
N GLY A 218 1.77 7.08 22.25
CA GLY A 218 2.13 8.45 21.86
C GLY A 218 2.04 8.71 20.35
N ASN A 219 1.08 8.07 19.68
CA ASN A 219 0.93 8.01 18.23
C ASN A 219 0.06 9.14 17.72
N SER A 220 0.53 9.78 16.64
CA SER A 220 -0.19 10.85 15.94
C SER A 220 -1.49 10.32 15.30
N LEU A 221 -1.38 9.50 14.25
CA LEU A 221 -2.54 9.04 13.47
C LEU A 221 -2.91 7.58 13.75
N TYR A 222 -1.98 6.76 14.20
CA TYR A 222 -2.23 5.33 14.35
C TYR A 222 -3.28 5.02 15.43
N GLN A 223 -4.15 4.05 15.15
CA GLN A 223 -5.19 3.57 16.05
C GLN A 223 -5.46 2.09 15.82
N GLU A 224 -5.52 1.33 16.91
CA GLU A 224 -6.08 -0.02 16.93
C GLU A 224 -7.50 0.06 17.47
N VAL A 225 -8.43 -0.65 16.83
CA VAL A 225 -9.81 -0.78 17.27
C VAL A 225 -10.11 -2.21 17.68
N THR A 226 -11.03 -2.36 18.64
CA THR A 226 -11.34 -3.69 19.18
C THR A 226 -12.22 -4.45 18.21
N LYS A 227 -11.94 -5.75 18.03
CA LYS A 227 -12.74 -6.62 17.17
C LYS A 227 -14.11 -6.86 17.79
N GLN A 228 -15.15 -6.22 17.25
CA GLN A 228 -16.54 -6.58 17.54
C GLN A 228 -17.04 -7.65 16.55
N ALA A 229 -17.96 -8.51 16.99
CA ALA A 229 -18.49 -9.61 16.17
C ALA A 229 -19.20 -9.15 14.88
N GLN A 230 -19.67 -7.90 14.84
CA GLN A 230 -20.40 -7.34 13.70
C GLN A 230 -19.50 -6.74 12.61
N ASN A 231 -18.30 -6.26 12.97
CA ASN A 231 -17.44 -5.56 12.03
C ASN A 231 -16.53 -6.55 11.30
N LYS A 232 -17.00 -6.98 10.13
CA LYS A 232 -16.34 -8.03 9.36
C LYS A 232 -15.00 -7.53 8.83
N ARG A 233 -14.91 -6.30 8.33
CA ARG A 233 -13.68 -5.69 7.77
C ARG A 233 -12.51 -5.68 8.75
N ILE A 234 -12.76 -5.49 10.04
CA ILE A 234 -11.73 -5.53 11.09
C ILE A 234 -11.00 -6.89 11.18
N SER A 235 -11.65 -7.98 10.76
CA SER A 235 -11.09 -9.34 10.94
C SER A 235 -9.82 -9.63 10.12
N VAL A 236 -9.62 -8.97 8.96
CA VAL A 236 -8.46 -9.18 8.07
C VAL A 236 -7.28 -8.28 8.45
N GLN A 237 -7.55 -7.06 8.91
CA GLN A 237 -6.53 -6.04 9.20
C GLN A 237 -6.13 -5.99 10.68
N LYS A 238 -6.66 -6.89 11.53
CA LYS A 238 -6.60 -6.82 13.00
C LYS A 238 -7.09 -5.47 13.56
N GLY A 239 -7.90 -4.73 12.82
CA GLY A 239 -8.47 -3.45 13.24
C GLY A 239 -7.46 -2.32 13.40
N ALA A 240 -6.48 -2.17 12.53
CA ALA A 240 -5.50 -1.09 12.62
C ALA A 240 -5.65 -0.06 11.48
N PHE A 241 -5.64 1.23 11.84
CA PHE A 241 -5.80 2.33 10.89
C PHE A 241 -4.81 3.46 11.15
N LEU A 242 -4.46 4.22 10.11
CA LEU A 242 -4.09 5.62 10.28
C LEU A 242 -5.39 6.45 10.25
N ASN A 243 -5.76 7.01 11.39
CA ASN A 243 -6.99 7.77 11.58
C ASN A 243 -6.74 9.28 11.45
N PHE A 244 -7.17 9.86 10.33
CA PHE A 244 -7.02 11.29 10.05
C PHE A 244 -8.05 12.17 10.78
N ASP A 245 -8.94 11.58 11.59
CA ASP A 245 -9.68 12.35 12.60
C ASP A 245 -8.73 12.96 13.63
N LYS A 246 -7.64 12.24 13.95
CA LYS A 246 -6.57 12.70 14.86
C LYS A 246 -5.65 13.76 14.23
N LEU A 247 -5.74 14.00 12.92
CA LEU A 247 -4.92 15.01 12.24
C LEU A 247 -5.32 16.42 12.70
N ASN A 248 -4.34 17.14 13.25
CA ASN A 248 -4.44 18.53 13.68
C ASN A 248 -3.31 19.38 13.07
N LEU A 249 -3.31 20.69 13.32
CA LEU A 249 -2.30 21.60 12.78
C LEU A 249 -0.86 21.24 13.20
N ASP A 250 -0.65 20.80 14.44
CA ASP A 250 0.66 20.31 14.89
C ASP A 250 1.11 19.10 14.07
N GLY A 251 0.19 18.19 13.75
CA GLY A 251 0.44 17.03 12.88
C GLY A 251 0.80 17.41 11.44
N LEU A 252 0.44 18.62 11.01
CA LEU A 252 0.78 19.21 9.71
C LEU A 252 2.00 20.13 9.77
N SER A 253 2.53 20.44 10.95
CA SER A 253 3.70 21.32 11.12
C SER A 253 5.02 20.65 10.72
N GLY A 254 5.03 19.32 10.55
CA GLY A 254 6.25 18.52 10.32
C GLY A 254 6.88 17.95 11.59
N GLU A 255 6.71 18.59 12.76
CA GLU A 255 7.34 18.13 14.00
C GLU A 255 6.91 16.72 14.42
N LYS A 256 5.65 16.36 14.12
CA LYS A 256 5.04 15.06 14.46
C LYS A 256 4.99 14.08 13.29
N LYS A 257 5.85 14.26 12.27
CA LYS A 257 5.95 13.34 11.14
C LYS A 257 6.06 11.88 11.59
N ILE A 258 5.31 11.01 10.95
CA ILE A 258 5.41 9.56 11.13
C ILE A 258 6.59 9.09 10.27
N PRO A 259 7.59 8.40 10.85
CA PRO A 259 8.62 7.76 10.05
C PRO A 259 8.02 6.66 9.18
N ARG A 260 8.33 6.67 7.89
CA ARG A 260 7.82 5.76 6.86
C ARG A 260 8.98 5.27 6.00
N VAL A 261 9.03 3.97 5.75
CA VAL A 261 9.82 3.39 4.65
C VAL A 261 8.86 3.01 3.53
N CYS A 262 9.14 3.43 2.30
CA CYS A 262 8.33 3.14 1.12
C CYS A 262 9.14 2.29 0.14
N LEU A 263 8.79 1.00 0.04
CA LEU A 263 9.40 0.07 -0.90
C LEU A 263 8.63 0.15 -2.22
N ARG A 264 9.31 0.36 -3.34
CA ARG A 264 8.67 0.63 -4.65
C ARG A 264 9.21 -0.31 -5.72
N LEU A 265 8.32 -0.87 -6.53
CA LEU A 265 8.72 -1.56 -7.75
C LEU A 265 8.81 -0.57 -8.89
N LYS A 266 10.02 -0.39 -9.42
CA LYS A 266 10.28 0.56 -10.49
C LYS A 266 10.79 -0.13 -11.73
N PHE A 267 10.21 0.22 -12.87
CA PHE A 267 10.81 -0.17 -14.13
C PHE A 267 11.98 0.75 -14.47
N VAL A 268 13.09 0.15 -14.88
CA VAL A 268 14.27 0.84 -15.41
C VAL A 268 14.60 0.26 -16.77
N ASP A 269 15.15 1.09 -17.64
CA ASP A 269 15.60 0.63 -18.95
C ASP A 269 16.79 -0.31 -18.79
N ASN A 270 16.85 -1.38 -19.59
CA ASN A 270 17.87 -2.40 -19.45
C ASN A 270 19.28 -1.81 -19.69
N THR A 271 20.12 -1.80 -18.65
CA THR A 271 21.53 -1.39 -18.72
C THR A 271 22.51 -2.55 -18.84
N PHE A 272 22.06 -3.81 -18.93
CA PHE A 272 22.98 -4.93 -19.09
C PHE A 272 23.72 -4.82 -20.43
N ASP A 273 25.06 -4.88 -20.38
CA ASP A 273 25.90 -5.03 -21.56
C ASP A 273 25.56 -6.38 -22.19
N LYS A 274 25.18 -6.37 -23.48
CA LYS A 274 24.83 -7.58 -24.25
C LYS A 274 25.91 -8.66 -24.16
N ASP A 275 27.17 -8.26 -23.92
CA ASP A 275 28.35 -9.12 -23.88
C ASP A 275 28.54 -9.85 -22.53
N SER A 276 27.83 -9.48 -21.47
CA SER A 276 28.01 -10.06 -20.12
C SER A 276 27.03 -11.19 -19.76
N VAL A 277 26.12 -11.52 -20.69
CA VAL A 277 25.08 -12.55 -20.52
C VAL A 277 25.26 -13.70 -21.54
N GLU A 278 26.43 -13.78 -22.20
CA GLU A 278 26.74 -14.78 -23.24
C GLU A 278 26.77 -16.25 -22.74
N ASP A 279 26.81 -16.49 -21.42
CA ASP A 279 26.83 -17.84 -20.85
C ASP A 279 25.45 -18.49 -20.70
N LEU A 280 24.38 -17.83 -21.16
CA LEU A 280 23.07 -18.45 -21.36
C LEU A 280 22.85 -18.71 -22.85
N PRO A 281 22.48 -19.94 -23.26
CA PRO A 281 22.26 -20.24 -24.67
C PRO A 281 21.08 -19.40 -25.18
N ASP A 282 21.31 -18.68 -26.26
CA ASP A 282 20.30 -18.10 -27.15
C ASP A 282 19.51 -16.86 -26.65
N MET A 283 20.22 -15.83 -26.20
CA MET A 283 19.68 -14.46 -26.07
C MET A 283 19.62 -13.74 -27.43
N SER A 284 18.55 -13.94 -28.22
CA SER A 284 18.31 -13.16 -29.44
C SER A 284 17.40 -11.95 -29.17
N ASN A 285 17.95 -10.75 -29.41
CA ASN A 285 17.28 -9.44 -29.60
C ASN A 285 15.96 -9.18 -28.85
N ALA A 286 16.04 -8.57 -27.67
CA ALA A 286 14.90 -7.91 -27.02
C ALA A 286 14.21 -6.93 -27.99
N ASN A 287 12.98 -7.25 -28.38
CA ASN A 287 12.18 -6.53 -29.38
C ASN A 287 12.00 -5.02 -29.06
N GLU A 288 11.91 -4.19 -30.10
CA GLU A 288 11.59 -2.74 -30.06
C GLU A 288 10.11 -2.45 -29.67
N GLY A 289 9.64 -3.00 -28.54
CA GLY A 289 8.35 -2.60 -27.97
C GLY A 289 8.37 -1.17 -27.41
N ASN A 290 7.22 -0.48 -27.41
CA ASN A 290 7.07 0.84 -26.78
C ASN A 290 7.43 0.74 -25.28
N ARG A 291 8.20 1.69 -24.74
CA ARG A 291 8.70 1.68 -23.36
C ARG A 291 7.61 1.49 -22.30
N GLU A 292 6.44 2.09 -22.50
CA GLU A 292 5.29 1.96 -21.60
C GLU A 292 4.70 0.55 -21.57
N GLU A 293 4.70 -0.13 -22.71
CA GLU A 293 4.27 -1.53 -22.82
C GLU A 293 5.27 -2.46 -22.11
N LYS A 294 6.57 -2.24 -22.33
CA LYS A 294 7.65 -2.96 -21.62
C LYS A 294 7.54 -2.79 -20.12
N LYS A 295 7.36 -1.54 -19.66
CA LYS A 295 7.13 -1.20 -18.25
C LYS A 295 5.92 -1.95 -17.69
N GLY A 296 4.78 -1.85 -18.37
CA GLY A 296 3.54 -2.50 -17.97
C GLY A 296 3.72 -4.01 -17.81
N ASN A 297 4.28 -4.66 -18.82
CA ASN A 297 4.48 -6.11 -18.83
C ASN A 297 5.47 -6.57 -17.76
N THR A 298 6.58 -5.87 -17.58
CA THR A 298 7.60 -6.19 -16.54
C THR A 298 6.98 -6.14 -15.14
N LEU A 299 6.24 -5.08 -14.84
CA LEU A 299 5.59 -4.91 -13.54
C LEU A 299 4.48 -5.95 -13.33
N VAL A 300 3.74 -6.32 -14.38
CA VAL A 300 2.75 -7.42 -14.32
C VAL A 300 3.43 -8.75 -13.97
N LEU A 301 4.56 -9.07 -14.58
CA LEU A 301 5.30 -10.30 -14.28
C LEU A 301 5.78 -10.34 -12.82
N ALA A 302 6.39 -9.25 -12.34
CA ALA A 302 6.83 -9.17 -10.94
C ALA A 302 5.66 -9.26 -9.95
N VAL A 303 4.53 -8.60 -10.25
CA VAL A 303 3.32 -8.68 -9.43
C VAL A 303 2.76 -10.10 -9.40
N ASN A 304 2.77 -10.82 -10.53
CA ASN A 304 2.29 -12.19 -10.61
C ASN A 304 3.18 -13.16 -9.83
N ASP A 305 4.52 -13.01 -9.91
CA ASP A 305 5.43 -13.80 -9.07
C ASP A 305 5.14 -13.61 -7.58
N ILE A 306 4.98 -12.36 -7.11
CA ILE A 306 4.60 -12.09 -5.71
C ILE A 306 3.26 -12.78 -5.37
N LYS A 307 2.25 -12.72 -6.25
CA LYS A 307 0.94 -13.40 -6.03
C LYS A 307 1.11 -14.90 -5.88
N GLU A 308 1.88 -15.53 -6.76
CA GLU A 308 2.12 -16.97 -6.74
C GLU A 308 2.85 -17.39 -5.46
N LYS A 309 3.88 -16.65 -5.06
CA LYS A 309 4.57 -16.90 -3.79
C LYS A 309 3.64 -16.74 -2.60
N LEU A 310 2.86 -15.64 -2.52
CA LEU A 310 1.88 -15.44 -1.45
C LEU A 310 0.87 -16.60 -1.36
N ASN A 311 0.36 -17.07 -2.51
CA ASN A 311 -0.55 -18.21 -2.56
C ASN A 311 0.11 -19.50 -2.06
N SER A 312 1.39 -19.73 -2.36
CA SER A 312 2.15 -20.88 -1.83
C SER A 312 2.29 -20.87 -0.29
N TYR A 313 2.23 -19.68 0.32
CA TYR A 313 2.19 -19.48 1.77
C TYR A 313 0.76 -19.39 2.33
N TYR A 314 -0.25 -19.78 1.55
CA TYR A 314 -1.68 -19.73 1.92
C TYR A 314 -2.24 -18.33 2.18
N TYR A 315 -1.63 -17.29 1.61
CA TYR A 315 -2.24 -15.96 1.54
C TYR A 315 -3.03 -15.83 0.24
N ARG A 316 -4.36 -15.82 0.33
CA ARG A 316 -5.23 -15.77 -0.85
C ARG A 316 -6.10 -14.52 -0.86
N SER A 317 -6.40 -14.02 -2.06
CA SER A 317 -7.25 -12.83 -2.21
C SER A 317 -8.62 -13.01 -1.57
N GLU A 318 -9.17 -14.23 -1.56
CA GLU A 318 -10.44 -14.54 -0.90
C GLU A 318 -10.41 -14.26 0.62
N ASP A 319 -9.23 -14.40 1.24
CA ASP A 319 -9.04 -14.16 2.68
C ASP A 319 -9.05 -12.65 3.02
N LEU A 320 -9.01 -11.77 2.02
CA LEU A 320 -9.17 -10.33 2.22
C LEU A 320 -10.63 -9.91 2.47
N TYR A 321 -11.60 -10.82 2.24
CA TYR A 321 -13.02 -10.51 2.22
C TYR A 321 -13.79 -11.28 3.30
N PRO A 322 -13.97 -10.67 4.48
CA PRO A 322 -14.57 -11.34 5.61
C PRO A 322 -16.10 -11.31 5.59
N ASP A 323 -16.71 -10.50 4.72
CA ASP A 323 -18.16 -10.45 4.59
C ASP A 323 -18.68 -11.39 3.50
N PHE A 324 -19.86 -11.94 3.79
CA PHE A 324 -20.52 -12.90 2.94
C PHE A 324 -20.80 -12.35 1.54
N TYR A 325 -21.19 -11.07 1.40
CA TYR A 325 -21.57 -10.52 0.10
C TYR A 325 -20.35 -10.29 -0.80
N MET A 326 -19.24 -9.79 -0.27
CA MET A 326 -18.02 -9.63 -1.06
C MET A 326 -17.36 -10.97 -1.32
N TYR A 327 -17.40 -11.92 -0.37
CA TYR A 327 -16.98 -13.30 -0.63
C TYR A 327 -17.78 -13.92 -1.78
N LEU A 328 -19.12 -13.79 -1.77
CA LEU A 328 -19.96 -14.23 -2.88
C LEU A 328 -19.65 -13.49 -4.18
N SER A 329 -19.38 -12.18 -4.13
CA SER A 329 -18.99 -11.42 -5.32
C SER A 329 -17.68 -11.94 -5.92
N VAL A 330 -16.70 -12.28 -5.07
CA VAL A 330 -15.41 -12.83 -5.48
C VAL A 330 -15.58 -14.23 -6.06
N LEU A 331 -16.36 -15.10 -5.40
CA LEU A 331 -16.69 -16.42 -5.92
C LEU A 331 -17.42 -16.33 -7.26
N LYS A 332 -18.43 -15.46 -7.36
CA LYS A 332 -19.16 -15.24 -8.61
C LYS A 332 -18.20 -14.81 -9.72
N ASN A 333 -17.31 -13.85 -9.46
CA ASN A 333 -16.33 -13.40 -10.43
C ASN A 333 -15.34 -14.50 -10.82
N LYS A 334 -14.94 -15.35 -9.87
CA LYS A 334 -14.01 -16.47 -10.11
C LYS A 334 -14.59 -17.56 -11.00
N TYR A 335 -15.89 -17.81 -10.90
CA TYR A 335 -16.57 -18.92 -11.59
C TYR A 335 -17.59 -18.44 -12.65
N ALA A 336 -17.59 -17.16 -13.00
CA ALA A 336 -18.44 -16.65 -14.07
C ALA A 336 -17.87 -17.09 -15.43
N ASP A 337 -18.63 -17.88 -16.18
CA ASP A 337 -18.38 -18.08 -17.59
C ASP A 337 -18.73 -16.78 -18.34
N VAL A 338 -17.75 -16.26 -19.11
CA VAL A 338 -17.78 -15.10 -20.04
C VAL A 338 -17.10 -13.80 -19.53
N GLY A 339 -15.94 -13.54 -20.16
CA GLY A 339 -15.47 -12.26 -20.73
C GLY A 339 -15.47 -11.01 -19.86
N GLU A 340 -14.26 -10.55 -19.47
CA GLU A 340 -13.94 -9.22 -18.93
C GLU A 340 -15.14 -8.40 -18.44
N ILE A 341 -15.71 -8.80 -17.30
CA ILE A 341 -16.57 -7.89 -16.56
C ILE A 341 -15.64 -6.82 -15.99
N LYS A 342 -15.61 -5.62 -16.61
CA LYS A 342 -15.12 -4.38 -15.99
C LYS A 342 -15.89 -4.17 -14.69
N THR A 343 -15.39 -4.73 -13.60
CA THR A 343 -15.79 -4.37 -12.25
C THR A 343 -14.61 -3.64 -11.65
N SER A 344 -14.75 -2.33 -11.46
CA SER A 344 -13.97 -1.60 -10.48
C SER A 344 -14.14 -2.33 -9.16
N LYS A 345 -13.13 -3.12 -8.74
CA LYS A 345 -13.06 -3.66 -7.39
C LYS A 345 -13.29 -2.46 -6.45
N TRP A 346 -14.22 -2.50 -5.51
CA TRP A 346 -14.62 -1.33 -4.71
C TRP A 346 -13.46 -0.66 -3.91
N TYR A 347 -12.30 -1.31 -3.82
CA TYR A 347 -11.03 -0.79 -3.29
C TYR A 347 -9.97 -0.44 -4.38
N GLN A 348 -10.16 -0.88 -5.62
CA GLN A 348 -9.48 -0.35 -6.80
C GLN A 348 -10.37 0.73 -7.41
N LEU A 349 -9.99 2.00 -7.23
CA LEU A 349 -10.44 3.01 -8.17
C LEU A 349 -9.84 2.59 -9.52
N SER A 350 -10.71 2.22 -10.46
CA SER A 350 -10.34 1.74 -11.79
C SER A 350 -9.54 2.80 -12.53
N ASN A 351 -8.56 2.31 -13.30
CA ASN A 351 -7.67 3.02 -14.22
C ASN A 351 -8.35 4.21 -14.91
N ASP A 352 -7.83 5.41 -14.65
CA ASP A 352 -7.11 6.22 -15.65
C ASP A 352 -6.20 7.24 -14.94
#